data_AF-A0A016WW55-F1
#
_entry.id   AF-A0A016WW55-F1
#
_cell.length_a   1.000
_cell.length_b   1.000
_cell.length_c   1.000
_cell.angle_alpha   90.00
_cell.angle_beta   90.00
_cell.angle_gamma   90.00
#
_symmetry.space_group_name_H-M   'P 1'
#
loop_
_entity.id
_entity.type
_entity.pdbx_description
1 polymer ?
#
loop_
_entity_poly.entity_id
_entity_poly.type
_entity_poly.pdbx_seq_one_letter_code
_entity_poly.pdbx_strand_id
1 'polypeptide(L)'
;MAKKKVLFLHDNVPAHSNEVAQEKLAELMFEILPHPAYSPDLAPSDFHLFPNLKKLLAGRRFRFSEEVIEAVDGYFEHLEKGHFLEENEKLEKRWTKVH
;
A
#
# COMPACT_ATOMS: atom_id res chain seq x y z
N MET A 1 -0.31 12.34 -26.25
CA MET A 1 -0.51 12.64 -24.80
C MET A 1 0.63 11.98 -24.04
N ALA A 2 1.38 12.71 -23.22
CA ALA A 2 2.44 12.11 -22.42
C ALA A 2 1.80 11.18 -21.37
N LYS A 3 2.26 9.92 -21.28
CA LYS A 3 1.89 9.03 -20.18
C LYS A 3 2.44 9.63 -18.89
N LYS A 4 1.59 9.78 -17.87
CA LYS A 4 2.05 10.18 -16.53
C LYS A 4 2.93 9.04 -15.98
N LYS A 5 4.09 9.41 -15.44
CA LYS A 5 5.00 8.49 -14.76
C LYS A 5 4.34 7.99 -13.47
N VAL A 6 4.44 6.70 -13.19
CA VAL A 6 3.93 6.09 -11.96
C VAL A 6 5.09 6.01 -10.96
N LEU A 7 4.86 6.57 -9.77
CA LEU A 7 5.76 6.41 -8.62
C LEU A 7 5.28 5.21 -7.81
N PHE A 8 6.17 4.25 -7.59
CA PHE A 8 5.87 2.99 -6.93
C PHE A 8 6.60 2.89 -5.60
N LEU A 9 5.86 2.84 -4.50
CA LEU A 9 6.39 2.70 -3.15
C LEU A 9 6.08 1.30 -2.62
N HIS A 10 7.11 0.55 -2.25
CA HIS A 10 7.00 -0.74 -1.60
C HIS A 10 8.16 -0.93 -0.61
N ASP A 11 8.07 -1.91 0.27
CA ASP A 11 9.11 -2.24 1.23
C ASP A 11 10.28 -3.00 0.59
N ASN A 12 11.45 -2.94 1.22
CA ASN A 12 12.70 -3.52 0.69
C ASN A 12 12.85 -5.02 1.05
N VAL A 13 11.76 -5.78 1.08
CA VAL A 13 11.81 -7.22 1.36
C VAL A 13 12.46 -7.95 0.18
N PRO A 14 13.29 -9.00 0.40
CA PRO A 14 14.02 -9.67 -0.70
C PRO A 14 13.15 -10.15 -1.87
N ALA A 15 11.88 -10.48 -1.60
CA ALA A 15 10.91 -10.85 -2.62
C ALA A 15 10.59 -9.72 -3.61
N HIS A 16 10.74 -8.45 -3.20
CA HIS A 16 10.49 -7.28 -4.04
C HIS A 16 11.77 -6.69 -4.65
N SER A 17 12.92 -6.99 -4.05
CA SER A 17 14.23 -6.50 -4.51
C SER A 17 14.98 -7.51 -5.40
N ASN A 18 14.33 -8.61 -5.80
CA ASN A 18 14.92 -9.56 -6.73
C ASN A 18 14.91 -9.04 -8.18
N GLU A 19 15.77 -9.61 -9.01
CA GLU A 19 15.98 -9.20 -10.40
C GLU A 19 14.69 -9.25 -11.24
N VAL A 20 13.92 -10.34 -11.12
CA VAL A 20 12.66 -10.52 -11.86
C VAL A 20 11.64 -9.42 -11.56
N ALA A 21 11.50 -9.04 -10.30
CA ALA A 21 10.60 -7.95 -9.89
C ALA A 21 11.08 -6.59 -10.41
N GLN A 22 12.39 -6.32 -10.33
CA GLN A 22 12.99 -5.07 -10.79
C GLN A 22 12.91 -4.92 -12.32
N GLU A 23 13.19 -6.00 -13.07
CA GLU A 23 13.00 -6.04 -14.52
C GLU A 23 11.55 -5.75 -14.90
N LYS A 24 10.59 -6.34 -14.18
CA LYS A 24 9.17 -6.10 -14.47
C LYS A 24 8.75 -4.66 -14.21
N LEU A 25 9.23 -4.05 -13.13
CA LEU A 25 8.96 -2.64 -12.83
C LEU A 25 9.58 -1.71 -13.89
N ALA A 26 10.76 -2.05 -14.41
CA ALA A 26 11.40 -1.32 -15.50
C ALA A 26 10.61 -1.42 -16.82
N GLU A 27 10.11 -2.62 -17.18
CA GLU A 27 9.22 -2.82 -18.34
C GLU A 27 7.94 -1.99 -18.26
N LEU A 28 7.37 -1.87 -17.05
CA LEU A 28 6.17 -1.06 -16.77
C LEU A 28 6.48 0.44 -16.73
N MET A 29 7.75 0.83 -16.80
CA MET A 29 8.25 2.20 -16.66
C MET A 29 7.85 2.85 -15.32
N PHE A 30 7.81 2.05 -14.26
CA PHE A 30 7.53 2.54 -12.91
C PHE A 30 8.83 3.05 -12.28
N GLU A 31 8.76 4.21 -11.62
CA GLU A 31 9.86 4.72 -10.81
C GLU A 31 9.66 4.29 -9.37
N ILE A 32 10.62 3.53 -8.87
CA ILE A 32 10.60 3.05 -7.49
C ILE A 32 11.03 4.19 -6.58
N LEU A 33 10.21 4.50 -5.59
CA LEU A 33 10.56 5.46 -4.55
C LEU A 33 11.46 4.80 -3.50
N PRO A 34 12.50 5.50 -3.02
CA PRO A 34 13.40 4.94 -2.01
C PRO A 34 12.64 4.70 -0.70
N HIS A 35 12.64 3.47 -0.20
CA HIS A 35 12.05 3.13 1.09
C HIS A 35 13.13 2.72 2.09
N PRO A 36 13.26 3.41 3.23
CA PRO A 36 14.25 3.05 4.25
C PRO A 36 13.94 1.69 4.89
N ALA A 37 14.99 1.00 5.35
CA ALA A 37 14.84 -0.30 5.98
C ALA A 37 13.96 -0.21 7.24
N TYR A 38 13.10 -1.20 7.45
CA TYR A 38 12.26 -1.34 8.65
C TYR A 38 11.44 -0.09 9.00
N SER A 39 10.88 0.60 7.99
CA SER A 39 10.14 1.85 8.17
C SER A 39 8.64 1.72 7.84
N PRO A 40 7.88 0.90 8.60
CA PRO A 40 6.45 0.70 8.37
C PRO A 40 5.64 2.00 8.58
N ASP A 41 6.20 2.97 9.31
CA ASP A 41 5.62 4.30 9.46
C ASP A 41 5.63 5.11 8.16
N LEU A 42 6.47 4.74 7.19
CA LEU A 42 6.54 5.31 5.85
C LEU A 42 5.85 4.45 4.78
N ALA A 43 5.15 3.38 5.17
CA ALA A 43 4.34 2.56 4.28
C ALA A 43 2.84 2.84 4.51
N PRO A 44 2.13 3.51 3.58
CA PRO A 44 0.70 3.84 3.75
C PRO A 44 -0.18 2.64 4.07
N SER A 45 0.14 1.49 3.46
CA SER A 45 -0.51 0.22 3.73
C SER A 45 -0.42 -0.17 5.21
N ASP A 46 0.75 -0.02 5.82
CA ASP A 46 1.01 -0.44 7.19
C ASP A 46 0.47 0.53 8.24
N PHE A 47 0.61 1.84 8.01
CA PHE A 47 0.22 2.83 9.01
C PHE A 47 -1.24 3.29 8.94
N HIS A 48 -1.93 3.08 7.81
CA HIS A 48 -3.31 3.56 7.63
C HIS A 48 -4.26 2.47 7.15
N LEU A 49 -3.98 1.80 6.03
CA LEU A 49 -4.92 0.83 5.44
C LEU A 49 -5.13 -0.40 6.34
N PHE A 50 -4.06 -1.13 6.68
CA PHE A 50 -4.15 -2.36 7.46
C PHE A 50 -4.71 -2.16 8.87
N PRO A 51 -4.39 -1.08 9.62
CA PRO A 51 -5.04 -0.81 10.90
C PRO A 51 -6.56 -0.67 10.79
N ASN A 52 -7.07 -0.02 9.74
CA ASN A 52 -8.51 0.14 9.54
C ASN A 52 -9.16 -1.18 9.09
N LEU A 53 -8.52 -1.92 8.19
CA LEU A 53 -8.99 -3.24 7.79
C LEU A 53 -8.99 -4.23 8.98
N LYS A 54 -7.97 -4.19 9.85
CA LYS A 54 -7.93 -4.99 11.08
C LYS A 54 -9.12 -4.69 11.99
N LYS A 55 -9.51 -3.41 12.14
CA LYS A 55 -10.70 -3.05 12.93
C LYS A 55 -11.98 -3.64 12.33
N LEU A 56 -12.12 -3.62 11.00
CA LEU A 56 -13.26 -4.22 10.32
C LEU A 56 -13.33 -5.74 10.58
N LEU A 57 -12.19 -6.42 10.46
CA LEU A 57 -12.09 -7.88 10.57
C LEU A 57 -12.07 -8.37 12.03
N ALA A 58 -11.78 -7.49 12.99
CA ALA A 58 -11.66 -7.83 14.39
C ALA A 58 -12.92 -8.52 14.93
N GLY A 59 -12.72 -9.64 15.64
CA GLY A 59 -13.80 -10.41 16.27
C GLY A 59 -14.67 -11.23 15.31
N ARG A 60 -14.44 -11.13 13.99
CA ARG A 60 -15.12 -11.97 13.00
C ARG A 60 -14.43 -13.32 12.88
N ARG A 61 -15.22 -14.38 12.70
CA ARG A 61 -14.74 -15.71 12.35
C ARG A 61 -15.27 -16.06 10.98
N PHE A 62 -14.36 -16.36 10.07
CA PHE A 62 -14.68 -16.77 8.72
C PHE A 62 -14.48 -18.28 8.62
N ARG A 63 -15.42 -18.97 7.97
CA ARG A 63 -15.36 -20.41 7.74
C ARG A 63 -14.62 -20.73 6.45
N PHE A 64 -14.67 -19.82 5.49
CA PHE A 64 -14.08 -20.00 4.17
C PHE A 64 -13.33 -18.73 3.71
N SER A 65 -12.41 -18.89 2.76
CA SER A 65 -11.66 -17.79 2.16
C SER A 65 -12.56 -16.76 1.48
N GLU A 66 -13.64 -17.22 0.87
CA GLU A 66 -14.56 -16.40 0.09
C GLU A 66 -15.26 -15.37 1.00
N GLU A 67 -15.61 -15.77 2.23
CA GLU A 67 -16.22 -14.86 3.21
C GLU A 67 -15.25 -13.72 3.61
N VAL A 68 -13.92 -13.97 3.61
CA VAL A 68 -12.90 -12.94 3.87
C VAL A 68 -12.75 -12.03 2.66
N ILE A 69 -12.71 -12.60 1.46
CA ILE A 69 -12.59 -11.85 0.20
C ILE A 69 -13.77 -10.89 0.07
N GLU A 70 -15.01 -11.37 0.23
CA GLU A 70 -16.21 -10.53 0.17
C GLU A 70 -16.20 -9.41 1.22
N ALA A 71 -15.72 -9.68 2.44
CA ALA A 71 -15.62 -8.66 3.48
C ALA A 71 -14.57 -7.58 3.15
N VAL A 72 -13.46 -7.97 2.54
CA VAL A 72 -12.40 -7.05 2.11
C VAL A 72 -12.83 -6.26 0.88
N ASP A 73 -13.44 -6.89 -0.11
CA ASP A 73 -13.97 -6.23 -1.30
C ASP A 73 -15.05 -5.21 -0.92
N GLY A 74 -16.00 -5.62 -0.08
CA GLY A 74 -17.01 -4.72 0.46
C GLY A 74 -16.40 -3.54 1.21
N TYR A 75 -15.29 -3.72 1.94
CA TYR A 75 -14.60 -2.59 2.57
C TYR A 75 -14.09 -1.58 1.55
N PHE A 76 -13.42 -2.05 0.49
CA PHE A 76 -12.87 -1.18 -0.55
C PHE A 76 -13.95 -0.48 -1.37
N GLU A 77 -15.10 -1.13 -1.63
CA GLU A 77 -16.23 -0.52 -2.33
C GLU A 77 -16.82 0.67 -1.58
N HIS A 78 -16.77 0.66 -0.25
CA HIS A 78 -17.26 1.74 0.59
C HIS A 78 -16.23 2.85 0.83
N LEU A 79 -14.97 2.68 0.41
CA LEU A 79 -13.96 3.72 0.54
C LEU A 79 -14.17 4.81 -0.51
N GLU A 80 -14.34 6.04 -0.04
CA GLU A 80 -14.34 7.19 -0.93
C GLU A 80 -12.94 7.46 -1.48
N LYS A 81 -12.85 8.03 -2.69
CA LYS A 81 -11.57 8.43 -3.30
C LYS A 81 -10.75 9.36 -2.40
N GLY A 82 -11.41 10.17 -1.57
CA GLY A 82 -10.76 11.06 -0.61
C GLY A 82 -9.91 10.32 0.44
N HIS A 83 -10.24 9.07 0.75
CA HIS A 83 -9.50 8.26 1.71
C HIS A 83 -8.03 8.07 1.30
N PHE A 84 -7.79 7.70 0.04
CA PHE A 84 -6.43 7.51 -0.49
C PHE A 84 -5.67 8.84 -0.67
N LEU A 85 -6.39 9.96 -0.87
CA LEU A 85 -5.76 11.28 -0.89
C LEU A 85 -5.25 11.67 0.51
N GLU A 86 -6.07 11.47 1.53
CA GLU A 86 -5.68 11.71 2.93
C GLU A 86 -4.50 10.84 3.36
N GLU A 87 -4.47 9.57 2.91
CA GLU A 87 -3.32 8.67 3.11
C GLU A 87 -2.03 9.24 2.51
N ASN A 88 -2.08 9.73 1.27
CA ASN A 88 -0.92 10.33 0.60
C ASN A 88 -0.45 11.61 1.30
N GLU A 89 -1.36 12.47 1.73
CA GLU A 89 -1.02 13.67 2.51
C GLU A 89 -0.37 13.32 3.86
N LYS A 90 -0.82 12.24 4.51
CA LYS A 90 -0.19 11.74 5.74
C LYS A 90 1.20 11.20 5.48
N LEU A 91 1.42 10.50 4.36
CA LEU A 91 2.74 10.03 3.96
C LEU A 91 3.71 11.20 3.80
N GLU A 92 3.32 12.26 3.08
CA GLU A 92 4.13 13.46 2.89
C GLU A 92 4.53 14.11 4.23
N LYS A 93 3.57 14.24 5.15
CA LYS A 93 3.82 14.79 6.50
C LYS A 93 4.71 13.91 7.38
N ARG A 94 4.75 12.59 7.14
CA ARG A 94 5.61 11.66 7.87
C ARG A 94 7.01 11.66 7.30
N TRP A 95 7.13 11.75 5.99
CA TRP A 95 8.41 11.83 5.29
C TRP A 95 9.25 13.02 5.76
N THR A 96 8.61 14.16 6.00
CA THR A 96 9.23 15.40 6.50
C THR A 96 9.55 15.42 8.00
N LYS A 97 9.23 14.34 8.74
CA LYS A 97 9.56 14.19 10.16
C LYS A 97 10.67 13.18 10.41
N VAL A 98 10.84 12.23 9.50
CA VAL A 98 11.91 11.21 9.56
C VAL A 98 13.21 11.75 8.95
N HIS A 99 13.12 12.81 8.13
CA HIS A 99 14.21 13.62 7.59
C HIS A 99 14.08 15.07 8.02
#